data_AF-A0A9J6AGZ2-F1
#
_entry.id   AF-A0A9J6AGZ2-F1
#
_cell.length_a   1.000
_cell.length_b   1.000
_cell.length_c   1.000
_cell.angle_alpha   90.00
_cell.angle_beta   90.00
_cell.angle_gamma   90.00
#
_symmetry.space_group_name_H-M   'P 1'
#
loop_
_entity.id
_entity.type
_entity.pdbx_description
1 polymer ?
#
loop_
_entity_poly.entity_id
_entity_poly.type
_entity_poly.pdbx_seq_one_letter_code
_entity_poly.pdbx_strand_id
1 'polypeptide(L)' 'MASNGENGRHQEVGHKSLLQSDALYQYILETSVYPREPEAMKELR' A
#
# COMPACT_ATOMS: atom_id res chain seq x y z
N MET A 1 14.82 21.67 24.26
CA MET A 1 14.26 22.02 22.94
C MET A 1 14.81 21.06 21.90
N ALA A 2 14.03 20.06 21.52
CA ALA A 2 14.15 19.28 20.28
C ALA A 2 13.00 18.26 20.27
N SER A 3 11.82 18.69 19.84
CA SER A 3 10.70 17.81 19.50
C SER A 3 11.00 17.15 18.16
N ASN A 4 11.72 16.02 18.20
CA ASN A 4 12.04 15.24 17.02
C ASN A 4 10.79 14.46 16.56
N GLY A 5 10.12 15.01 15.54
CA GLY A 5 9.40 14.25 14.52
C GLY A 5 8.32 13.29 15.01
N GLU A 6 7.21 13.85 15.45
CA GLU A 6 5.91 13.19 15.46
C GLU A 6 5.60 12.76 14.01
N ASN A 7 5.72 11.46 13.66
CA ASN A 7 5.02 10.85 12.52
C ASN A 7 5.15 9.30 12.47
N GLY A 8 5.41 8.65 13.61
CA GLY A 8 5.53 7.19 13.69
C GLY A 8 4.22 6.42 13.90
N ARG A 9 3.05 7.10 13.88
CA ARG A 9 1.77 6.49 14.26
C ARG A 9 0.63 7.11 13.44
N HIS A 10 0.39 6.58 12.25
CA HIS A 10 -0.92 6.76 11.62
C HIS A 10 -1.91 5.94 12.46
N GLN A 11 -2.79 6.62 13.19
CA GLN A 11 -3.88 6.01 13.93
C GLN A 11 -4.81 5.28 12.94
N GLU A 12 -4.91 3.97 13.14
CA GLU A 12 -6.07 3.09 12.99
C GLU A 12 -7.17 3.45 11.94
N VAL A 13 -7.43 2.45 11.07
CA VAL A 13 -8.69 2.15 10.34
C VAL A 13 -8.99 2.90 9.02
N GLY A 14 -8.73 2.24 7.87
CA GLY A 14 -9.37 2.61 6.59
C GLY A 14 -8.61 2.21 5.31
N HIS A 15 -7.31 1.99 5.39
CA HIS A 15 -6.45 1.76 4.22
C HIS A 15 -6.34 0.27 3.87
N LYS A 16 -6.36 -0.07 2.57
CA LYS A 16 -6.39 -1.46 2.07
C LYS A 16 -5.11 -2.26 2.34
N SER A 17 -4.11 -1.64 2.98
CA SER A 17 -2.79 -2.24 3.19
C SER A 17 -2.09 -1.71 4.45
N LEU A 18 -1.04 -2.41 4.86
CA LEU A 18 -0.15 -2.02 5.97
C LEU A 18 0.92 -0.99 5.57
N LEU A 19 0.85 -0.43 4.36
CA LEU A 19 1.89 0.46 3.85
C LEU A 19 1.69 1.92 4.30
N GLN A 20 2.77 2.70 4.19
CA GLN A 20 2.80 4.11 4.62
C GLN A 20 1.82 5.01 3.86
N SER A 21 1.37 4.62 2.67
CA SER A 21 0.35 5.35 1.90
C SER A 21 -0.37 4.43 0.90
N ASP A 22 -1.61 4.79 0.55
CA ASP A 22 -2.37 4.10 -0.51
C ASP A 22 -1.72 4.25 -1.88
N ALA A 23 -1.06 5.38 -2.14
CA ALA A 23 -0.33 5.61 -3.38
C ALA A 23 0.82 4.62 -3.55
N LEU A 24 1.53 4.29 -2.46
CA LEU A 24 2.60 3.29 -2.50
C LEU A 24 2.04 1.89 -2.76
N TYR A 25 0.92 1.53 -2.12
CA TYR A 25 0.22 0.27 -2.39
C TYR A 25 -0.20 0.15 -3.86
N GLN A 26 -0.87 1.16 -4.39
CA GLN A 26 -1.34 1.17 -5.78
C GLN A 26 -0.17 1.11 -6.77
N TYR A 27 0.90 1.86 -6.52
CA TYR A 27 2.11 1.84 -7.36
C TYR A 27 2.71 0.43 -7.48
N ILE A 28 2.85 -0.28 -6.37
CA ILE A 28 3.39 -1.65 -6.36
C ILE A 28 2.48 -2.58 -7.18
N LEU A 29 1.16 -2.48 -7.00
CA LEU A 29 0.20 -3.30 -7.73
C LEU A 29 0.30 -3.07 -9.25
N GLU A 30 0.25 -1.82 -9.68
CA GLU A 30 0.24 -1.46 -11.10
C GLU A 30 1.56 -1.75 -11.80
N THR A 31 2.69 -1.53 -11.12
CA THR A 31 4.01 -1.62 -11.77
C THR A 31 4.68 -2.98 -11.64
N SER A 32 4.35 -3.76 -10.61
CA SER A 32 5.09 -4.98 -10.29
C SER A 32 4.23 -6.25 -10.14
N VAL A 33 2.95 -6.12 -9.76
CA VAL A 33 2.05 -7.26 -9.52
C VAL A 33 1.19 -7.55 -10.74
N TYR A 34 0.27 -6.65 -11.11
CA TYR A 34 -0.69 -6.86 -12.21
C TYR A 34 -0.04 -7.18 -13.56
N PRO A 35 1.12 -6.61 -13.95
CA PRO A 35 1.77 -7.00 -15.20
C PRO A 35 2.26 -8.45 -15.25
N ARG A 36 2.36 -9.11 -14.09
CA ARG A 36 2.86 -10.48 -13.95
C ARG A 36 1.83 -11.42 -13.33
N GLU A 37 0.61 -10.94 -13.09
CA GLU A 37 -0.48 -11.73 -12.54
C GLU A 37 -0.96 -12.72 -13.61
N PRO A 38 -1.04 -14.04 -13.31
CA PRO A 38 -1.68 -15.00 -14.21
C PRO A 38 -3.15 -14.66 -14.46
N GLU A 39 -3.62 -14.79 -15.70
CA GLU A 39 -4.98 -14.38 -16.09
C GLU A 39 -6.07 -15.07 -15.25
N ALA A 40 -5.90 -16.36 -14.91
CA ALA A 40 -6.83 -17.09 -14.05
C ALA A 40 -6.99 -16.47 -12.64
N MET A 41 -5.93 -15.85 -12.09
CA MET A 41 -6.03 -15.15 -10.81
C MET A 41 -6.72 -13.79 -10.93
N LYS A 42 -6.45 -13.08 -12.04
CA LYS A 42 -7.10 -11.81 -12.35
C LYS A 42 -8.60 -11.95 -12.59
N GLU A 43 -9.04 -13.05 -13.21
CA GLU A 43 -10.46 -13.38 -13.42
C GLU A 43 -11.18 -13.72 -12.11
N LEU A 44 -10.47 -14.30 -11.13
CA LEU A 44 -11.03 -14.71 -9.85
C LEU A 44 -11.19 -13.55 -8.84
N ARG A 45 -10.41 -12.48 -9.01
CA ARG A 45 -10.33 -11.32 -8.12
C ARG A 45 -11.53 -10.38 -8.25
#